data_AF-A0A1H8YB50-F1
#
_entry.id   AF-A0A1H8YB50-F1
#
_cell.length_a   1.000
_cell.length_b   1.000
_cell.length_c   1.000
_cell.angle_alpha   90.00
_cell.angle_beta   90.00
_cell.angle_gamma   90.00
#
_symmetry.space_group_name_H-M   'P 1'
#
loop_
_entity.id
_entity.type
_entity.pdbx_description
1 polymer ?
#
loop_
_entity_poly.entity_id
_entity_poly.type
_entity_poly.pdbx_seq_one_letter_code
_entity_poly.pdbx_strand_id
1 'polypeptide(L)'
;MDQQFSEQSLVKYRSILLEMRRDASPGLNMLYLSGLAETLALIDTENALEPGSHNLNVRSIARVLRAWGDFEGETWAGGFVLELRDGRRVYAESYADGPDWGPDSCVSVVAVPTNSLLPKLPKNHDSQLYGWVEDLPELSDYLRRLG
;
A
#
# COMPACT_ATOMS: atom_id res chain seq x y z
N MET A 1 14.47 -20.51 4.69
CA MET A 1 13.10 -21.06 4.81
C MET A 1 12.10 -19.94 4.47
N ASP A 2 12.44 -19.14 3.44
CA ASP A 2 12.10 -17.70 3.44
C ASP A 2 11.24 -17.29 2.23
N GLN A 3 11.33 -18.03 1.12
CA GLN A 3 10.46 -17.82 -0.05
C GLN A 3 9.00 -18.17 0.25
N GLN A 4 8.76 -19.19 1.07
CA GLN A 4 7.42 -19.73 1.29
C GLN A 4 6.49 -18.77 2.05
N PHE A 5 7.04 -17.91 2.93
CA PHE A 5 6.26 -16.90 3.67
C PHE A 5 5.96 -15.65 2.84
N SER A 6 6.92 -15.23 2.01
CA SER A 6 6.71 -14.17 1.01
C SER A 6 5.63 -14.59 0.02
N GLU A 7 5.70 -15.81 -0.51
CA GLU A 7 4.70 -16.36 -1.43
C GLU A 7 3.30 -16.45 -0.79
N GLN A 8 3.18 -16.89 0.47
CA GLN A 8 1.87 -17.00 1.14
C GLN A 8 1.20 -15.65 1.39
N SER A 9 1.97 -14.64 1.83
CA SER A 9 1.44 -13.28 2.04
C SER A 9 0.96 -12.71 0.72
N LEU A 10 1.81 -12.79 -0.31
CA LEU A 10 1.54 -12.28 -1.64
C LEU A 10 0.32 -12.98 -2.29
N VAL A 11 0.16 -14.30 -2.09
CA VAL A 11 -1.03 -15.07 -2.54
C VAL A 11 -2.31 -14.57 -1.89
N LYS A 12 -2.30 -14.29 -0.57
CA LYS A 12 -3.46 -13.75 0.14
C LYS A 12 -3.90 -12.41 -0.46
N TYR A 13 -2.98 -11.46 -0.60
CA TYR A 13 -3.28 -10.13 -1.11
C TYR A 13 -3.73 -10.17 -2.59
N ARG A 14 -3.07 -10.96 -3.43
CA ARG A 14 -3.42 -11.12 -4.85
C ARG A 14 -4.75 -11.82 -5.06
N SER A 15 -5.13 -12.80 -4.21
CA SER A 15 -6.39 -13.51 -4.35
C SER A 15 -7.60 -12.57 -4.21
N ILE A 16 -7.60 -11.72 -3.17
CA ILE A 16 -8.66 -10.72 -2.96
C ILE A 16 -8.68 -9.68 -4.11
N LEU A 17 -7.49 -9.28 -4.60
CA LEU A 17 -7.38 -8.35 -5.72
C LEU A 17 -8.04 -8.93 -6.99
N LEU A 18 -7.79 -10.20 -7.29
CA LEU A 18 -8.36 -10.89 -8.44
C LEU A 18 -9.88 -11.07 -8.33
N GLU A 19 -10.38 -11.36 -7.12
CA GLU A 19 -11.83 -11.41 -6.85
C GLU A 19 -12.49 -10.05 -7.11
N MET A 20 -11.93 -8.98 -6.55
CA MET A 20 -12.45 -7.63 -6.78
C MET A 20 -12.42 -7.26 -8.26
N ARG A 21 -11.32 -7.56 -8.96
CA ARG A 21 -11.21 -7.30 -10.40
C ARG A 21 -12.28 -8.05 -11.21
N ARG A 22 -12.59 -9.30 -10.85
CA ARG A 22 -13.61 -10.10 -11.53
C ARG A 22 -15.00 -9.52 -11.33
N ASP A 23 -15.27 -9.00 -10.14
CA ASP A 23 -16.60 -8.53 -9.73
C ASP A 23 -16.79 -7.01 -9.98
N ALA A 24 -15.77 -6.32 -10.50
CA ALA A 24 -15.76 -4.87 -10.66
C ALA A 24 -16.60 -4.36 -11.83
N SER A 25 -17.26 -3.21 -11.61
CA SER A 25 -17.77 -2.38 -12.70
C SER A 25 -16.62 -1.67 -13.44
N PRO A 26 -16.81 -1.25 -14.70
CA PRO A 26 -15.81 -0.43 -15.40
C PRO A 26 -15.45 0.83 -14.60
N GLY A 27 -14.16 1.11 -14.42
CA GLY A 27 -13.66 2.29 -13.70
C GLY A 27 -12.99 2.03 -12.35
N LEU A 28 -12.86 0.77 -11.92
CA LEU A 28 -12.07 0.41 -10.74
C LEU A 28 -10.60 0.80 -10.93
N ASN A 29 -10.03 1.59 -10.01
CA ASN A 29 -8.64 2.01 -10.10
C ASN A 29 -7.69 0.89 -9.65
N MET A 30 -7.29 0.06 -10.61
CA MET A 30 -6.39 -1.07 -10.37
C MET A 30 -4.97 -0.66 -10.01
N LEU A 31 -4.55 0.58 -10.29
CA LEU A 31 -3.21 1.06 -9.95
C LEU A 31 -3.07 1.11 -8.41
N TYR A 32 -3.96 1.83 -7.73
CA TYR A 32 -3.88 1.96 -6.27
C TYR A 32 -4.22 0.67 -5.54
N LEU A 33 -5.12 -0.16 -6.09
CA LEU A 33 -5.43 -1.46 -5.50
C LEU A 33 -4.23 -2.41 -5.55
N SER A 34 -3.58 -2.53 -6.70
CA SER A 34 -2.38 -3.36 -6.85
C SER A 34 -1.25 -2.81 -5.99
N GLY A 35 -1.02 -1.49 -6.03
CA GLY A 35 -0.03 -0.81 -5.21
C GLY A 35 -0.24 -1.03 -3.71
N LEU A 36 -1.48 -0.92 -3.21
CA LEU A 36 -1.79 -1.18 -1.80
C LEU A 36 -1.59 -2.65 -1.43
N ALA A 37 -2.08 -3.56 -2.26
CA ALA A 37 -1.96 -5.01 -2.05
C ALA A 37 -0.49 -5.42 -1.90
N GLU A 38 0.37 -4.97 -2.80
CA GLU A 38 1.77 -5.36 -2.84
C GLU A 38 2.59 -4.62 -1.77
N THR A 39 2.25 -3.37 -1.45
CA THR A 39 2.82 -2.66 -0.29
C THR A 39 2.55 -3.39 1.01
N LEU A 40 1.30 -3.84 1.25
CA LEU A 40 0.94 -4.57 2.46
C LEU A 40 1.57 -5.96 2.51
N ALA A 41 1.69 -6.64 1.37
CA ALA A 41 2.40 -7.92 1.27
C ALA A 41 3.88 -7.77 1.64
N LEU A 42 4.53 -6.70 1.18
CA LEU A 42 5.92 -6.41 1.51
C LEU A 42 6.09 -6.09 3.00
N ILE A 43 5.20 -5.28 3.59
CA ILE A 43 5.19 -5.00 5.04
C ILE A 43 5.04 -6.28 5.86
N ASP A 44 4.09 -7.15 5.50
CA ASP A 44 3.90 -8.43 6.21
C ASP A 44 5.13 -9.33 6.08
N THR A 45 5.78 -9.34 4.91
CA THR A 45 7.01 -10.11 4.67
C THR A 45 8.17 -9.58 5.50
N GLU A 46 8.41 -8.27 5.49
CA GLU A 46 9.49 -7.64 6.26
C GLU A 46 9.26 -7.75 7.77
N ASN A 47 8.02 -7.66 8.26
CA ASN A 47 7.69 -7.94 9.66
C ASN A 47 7.86 -9.42 10.03
N ALA A 48 7.65 -10.36 9.10
CA ALA A 48 7.87 -11.78 9.37
C ALA A 48 9.37 -12.13 9.45
N LEU A 49 10.20 -11.47 8.63
CA LEU A 49 11.66 -11.61 8.65
C LEU A 49 12.27 -10.93 9.89
N GLU A 50 11.82 -9.72 10.21
CA GLU A 50 12.23 -8.95 11.38
C GLU A 50 10.99 -8.46 12.16
N PRO A 51 10.55 -9.21 13.19
CA PRO A 51 9.36 -8.86 13.97
C PRO A 51 9.39 -7.45 14.54
N GLY A 52 8.47 -6.61 14.06
CA GLY A 52 8.30 -5.23 14.53
C GLY A 52 9.03 -4.17 13.70
N SER A 53 9.66 -4.53 12.57
CA SER A 53 10.33 -3.60 11.66
C SER A 53 9.45 -2.42 11.24
N HIS A 54 8.17 -2.66 10.95
CA HIS A 54 7.23 -1.62 10.51
C HIS A 54 6.14 -1.26 11.53
N ASN A 55 6.00 -2.04 12.61
CA ASN A 55 4.96 -1.90 13.64
C ASN A 55 3.54 -1.62 13.06
N LEU A 56 3.23 -2.23 11.93
CA LEU A 56 1.99 -2.07 11.19
C LEU A 56 1.45 -3.46 10.84
N ASN A 57 0.17 -3.69 11.12
CA ASN A 57 -0.53 -4.92 10.80
C ASN A 57 -1.76 -4.57 9.96
N VAL A 58 -2.01 -5.29 8.88
CA VAL A 58 -3.16 -5.01 8.01
C VAL A 58 -4.50 -4.93 8.76
N ARG A 59 -4.70 -5.76 9.79
CA ARG A 59 -5.93 -5.78 10.59
C ARG A 59 -6.09 -4.55 11.47
N SER A 60 -5.00 -3.84 11.78
CA SER A 60 -5.07 -2.59 12.54
C SER A 60 -5.44 -1.39 11.67
N ILE A 61 -5.46 -1.54 10.34
CA ILE A 61 -5.85 -0.48 9.41
C ILE A 61 -7.39 -0.36 9.41
N ALA A 62 -7.88 0.86 9.63
CA ALA A 62 -9.31 1.17 9.54
C ALA A 62 -9.69 1.59 8.12
N ARG A 63 -8.87 2.44 7.47
CA ARG A 63 -9.09 2.92 6.10
C ARG A 63 -7.83 3.57 5.52
N VAL A 64 -7.83 3.71 4.20
CA VAL A 64 -6.90 4.59 3.48
C VAL A 64 -7.49 6.01 3.45
N LEU A 65 -6.74 6.99 3.94
CA LEU A 65 -7.13 8.40 3.89
C LEU A 65 -6.75 9.04 2.56
N ARG A 66 -5.52 8.78 2.10
CA ARG A 66 -4.94 9.38 0.90
C ARG A 66 -3.98 8.40 0.23
N ALA A 67 -3.87 8.49 -1.07
CA ALA A 67 -2.85 7.76 -1.83
C ALA A 67 -2.15 8.70 -2.82
N TRP A 68 -0.95 8.37 -3.21
CA TRP A 68 -0.31 8.90 -4.41
C TRP A 68 0.41 7.75 -5.10
N GLY A 69 0.63 7.91 -6.39
CA GLY A 69 1.38 6.96 -7.21
C GLY A 69 2.03 7.72 -8.34
N ASP A 70 3.25 7.35 -8.67
CA ASP A 70 3.92 7.83 -9.86
C ASP A 70 3.28 7.18 -11.09
N PHE A 71 2.86 8.00 -12.04
CA PHE A 71 2.21 7.57 -13.27
C PHE A 71 3.17 7.53 -14.46
N GLU A 72 4.41 8.03 -14.28
CA GLU A 72 5.40 8.12 -15.35
C GLU A 72 6.28 6.87 -15.45
N GLY A 73 6.28 6.02 -14.42
CA GLY A 73 7.09 4.80 -14.34
C GLY A 73 6.41 3.55 -14.90
N GLU A 74 7.22 2.60 -15.37
CA GLU A 74 6.77 1.23 -15.71
C GLU A 74 6.56 0.36 -14.46
N THR A 75 7.01 0.84 -13.29
CA THR A 75 6.97 0.13 -12.02
C THR A 75 6.25 0.96 -10.96
N TRP A 76 5.73 0.30 -9.93
CA TRP A 76 5.06 1.00 -8.84
C TRP A 76 6.05 1.85 -8.03
N ALA A 77 5.73 3.13 -7.88
CA ALA A 77 6.28 3.98 -6.84
C ALA A 77 5.11 4.78 -6.27
N GLY A 78 4.91 4.76 -4.96
CA GLY A 78 3.77 5.45 -4.38
C GLY A 78 3.67 5.31 -2.89
N GLY A 79 2.59 5.83 -2.34
CA GLY A 79 2.38 5.77 -0.90
C GLY A 79 0.96 6.04 -0.45
N PHE A 80 0.68 5.58 0.76
CA PHE A 80 -0.64 5.59 1.37
C PHE A 80 -0.57 6.19 2.76
N VAL A 81 -1.47 7.13 3.05
CA VAL A 81 -1.75 7.55 4.42
C VAL A 81 -2.88 6.70 4.94
N LEU A 82 -2.58 5.93 5.98
CA LEU A 82 -3.49 4.96 6.59
C LEU A 82 -3.95 5.49 7.95
N GLU A 83 -5.25 5.37 8.21
CA GLU A 83 -5.80 5.54 9.56
C GLU A 83 -5.89 4.17 10.22
N LEU A 84 -5.36 4.05 11.43
CA LEU A 84 -5.44 2.85 12.24
C LEU A 84 -6.71 2.87 13.11
N ARG A 85 -7.17 1.69 13.53
CA ARG A 85 -8.35 1.52 14.38
C ARG A 85 -8.25 2.22 15.75
N ASP A 86 -7.05 2.53 16.20
CA ASP A 86 -6.79 3.29 17.43
C ASP A 86 -6.74 4.82 17.21
N GLY A 87 -7.02 5.28 15.98
CA GLY A 87 -7.02 6.70 15.59
C GLY A 87 -5.65 7.25 15.23
N ARG A 88 -4.55 6.48 15.38
CA ARG A 88 -3.24 6.90 14.87
C ARG A 88 -3.22 6.87 13.35
N ARG A 89 -2.29 7.63 12.77
CA ARG A 89 -2.06 7.67 11.33
C ARG A 89 -0.63 7.23 11.03
N VAL A 90 -0.46 6.49 9.94
CA VAL A 90 0.84 6.09 9.41
C VAL A 90 0.90 6.40 7.92
N TYR A 91 2.11 6.65 7.43
CA TYR A 91 2.41 6.78 6.03
C TYR A 91 3.27 5.58 5.63
N ALA A 92 2.78 4.82 4.66
CA ALA A 92 3.51 3.73 4.03
C ALA A 92 3.92 4.18 2.62
N GLU A 93 5.21 4.20 2.34
CA GLU A 93 5.77 4.50 1.02
C GLU A 93 6.48 3.26 0.51
N SER A 94 6.26 2.91 -0.76
CA SER A 94 6.85 1.71 -1.36
C SER A 94 7.31 1.96 -2.79
N TYR A 95 8.31 1.17 -3.18
CA TYR A 95 8.88 1.16 -4.51
C TYR A 95 9.06 -0.29 -4.96
N ALA A 96 8.63 -0.57 -6.18
CA ALA A 96 8.84 -1.84 -6.86
C ALA A 96 10.09 -1.77 -7.74
N ASP A 97 11.03 -2.67 -7.49
CA ASP A 97 12.17 -2.92 -8.35
C ASP A 97 11.75 -3.79 -9.55
N GLY A 98 11.27 -3.13 -10.61
CA GLY A 98 10.75 -3.82 -11.79
C GLY A 98 9.27 -4.20 -11.68
N PRO A 99 8.71 -4.85 -12.72
CA PRO A 99 7.29 -5.21 -12.79
C PRO A 99 6.88 -6.30 -11.79
N ASP A 100 7.85 -7.05 -11.25
CA ASP A 100 7.61 -8.22 -10.41
C ASP A 100 8.02 -8.03 -8.93
N TRP A 101 8.25 -6.79 -8.49
CA TRP A 101 8.74 -6.48 -7.13
C TRP A 101 10.02 -7.26 -6.79
N GLY A 102 11.08 -6.92 -7.52
CA GLY A 102 12.40 -7.52 -7.40
C GLY A 102 13.05 -7.34 -6.02
N PRO A 103 14.24 -7.94 -5.84
CA PRO A 103 14.94 -7.99 -4.55
C PRO A 103 15.26 -6.61 -3.96
N ASP A 104 15.31 -5.56 -4.77
CA ASP A 104 15.57 -4.18 -4.32
C ASP A 104 14.28 -3.39 -4.06
N SER A 105 13.11 -4.05 -4.11
CA SER A 105 11.85 -3.44 -3.69
C SER A 105 11.88 -3.15 -2.19
N CYS A 106 11.27 -2.04 -1.78
CA CYS A 106 11.31 -1.61 -0.39
C CYS A 106 10.01 -0.92 0.03
N VAL A 107 9.77 -0.95 1.34
CA VAL A 107 8.71 -0.18 1.99
C VAL A 107 9.24 0.53 3.22
N SER A 108 8.76 1.74 3.45
CA SER A 108 8.99 2.49 4.67
C SER A 108 7.65 2.83 5.32
N VAL A 109 7.54 2.58 6.62
CA VAL A 109 6.36 2.96 7.41
C VAL A 109 6.76 3.95 8.48
N VAL A 110 6.15 5.13 8.45
CA VAL A 110 6.42 6.21 9.41
C VAL A 110 5.14 6.71 10.06
N ALA A 111 5.20 7.06 11.34
CA ALA A 111 4.06 7.65 12.04
C ALA A 111 3.78 9.07 11.51
N VAL A 112 2.50 9.39 11.29
CA VAL A 112 2.06 10.73 10.88
C VAL A 112 1.54 11.46 12.12
N PRO A 113 2.19 12.55 12.58
CA PRO A 113 1.75 13.28 13.77
C PRO A 113 0.33 13.80 13.61
N THR A 114 -0.46 13.79 14.70
CA THR A 114 -1.88 14.21 14.69
C THR A 114 -2.10 15.62 14.14
N ASN A 115 -1.12 16.51 14.34
CA ASN A 115 -1.18 17.92 13.90
C ASN A 115 -0.39 18.21 12.62
N SER A 116 0.17 17.17 11.96
CA SER A 116 0.94 17.35 10.73
C SER A 116 0.04 17.37 9.50
N LEU A 117 0.44 18.18 8.52
CA LEU A 117 0.03 18.03 7.13
C LEU A 117 0.56 16.69 6.58
N LEU A 118 -0.04 16.22 5.48
CA LEU A 118 0.43 15.03 4.75
C LEU A 118 1.94 15.14 4.48
N PRO A 119 2.69 14.02 4.46
CA PRO A 119 4.09 14.03 4.07
C PRO A 119 4.30 14.76 2.73
N LYS A 120 5.43 15.46 2.60
CA LYS A 120 5.81 16.03 1.31
C LYS A 120 6.08 14.87 0.36
N LEU A 121 5.44 14.90 -0.81
CA LEU A 121 5.70 13.94 -1.86
C LEU A 121 7.16 14.05 -2.34
N PRO A 122 7.76 12.96 -2.85
CA PRO A 122 9.12 12.98 -3.35
C PRO A 122 9.35 14.11 -4.36
N LYS A 123 10.54 14.73 -4.36
CA LYS A 123 10.83 15.90 -5.21
C LYS A 123 10.66 15.65 -6.71
N ASN A 124 10.84 14.40 -7.13
CA ASN A 124 10.75 13.99 -8.53
C ASN A 124 9.32 13.60 -8.92
N HIS A 125 8.40 13.52 -7.95
CA HIS A 125 7.00 13.32 -8.23
C HIS A 125 6.38 14.67 -8.60
N ASP A 126 5.78 14.74 -9.79
CA ASP A 126 5.07 15.95 -10.21
C ASP A 126 3.74 16.07 -9.46
N SER A 127 3.82 16.55 -8.22
CA SER A 127 2.65 16.79 -7.35
C SER A 127 1.65 17.82 -7.91
N GLN A 128 2.01 18.58 -8.95
CA GLN A 128 1.10 19.51 -9.62
C GLN A 128 0.23 18.80 -10.65
N LEU A 129 0.75 17.74 -11.29
CA LEU A 129 0.00 16.90 -12.22
C LEU A 129 -0.65 15.71 -11.54
N TYR A 130 0.03 15.11 -10.57
CA TYR A 130 -0.37 13.91 -9.86
C TYR A 130 -0.28 14.18 -8.36
N GLY A 131 -1.31 14.77 -7.79
CA GLY A 131 -1.36 15.08 -6.35
C GLY A 131 -1.77 13.87 -5.50
N TRP A 132 -1.96 14.13 -4.21
CA TRP A 132 -2.69 13.21 -3.35
C TRP A 132 -4.09 12.97 -3.90
N VAL A 133 -4.45 11.70 -4.02
CA VAL A 133 -5.81 11.26 -4.34
C VAL A 133 -6.54 10.96 -3.04
N GLU A 134 -7.74 11.50 -2.95
CA GLU A 134 -8.68 11.32 -1.84
C GLU A 134 -9.82 10.40 -2.28
N ASP A 135 -10.65 9.94 -1.33
CA ASP A 135 -11.89 9.21 -1.62
C ASP A 135 -11.74 8.00 -2.56
N LEU A 136 -10.92 7.03 -2.16
CA LEU A 136 -10.73 5.75 -2.84
C LEU A 136 -11.53 4.63 -2.13
N PRO A 137 -12.87 4.55 -2.33
CA PRO A 137 -13.74 3.60 -1.62
C PRO A 137 -13.35 2.14 -1.90
N GLU A 138 -12.80 1.84 -3.07
CA GLU A 138 -12.30 0.52 -3.44
C GLU A 138 -11.18 0.04 -2.51
N LEU A 139 -10.30 0.93 -2.05
CA LEU A 139 -9.24 0.56 -1.10
C LEU A 139 -9.82 0.20 0.26
N SER A 140 -10.89 0.89 0.66
CA SER A 140 -11.61 0.56 1.89
C SER A 140 -12.35 -0.78 1.78
N ASP A 141 -12.94 -1.11 0.63
CA ASP A 141 -13.54 -2.43 0.41
C ASP A 141 -12.49 -3.54 0.40
N TYR A 142 -11.34 -3.28 -0.23
CA TYR A 142 -10.21 -4.21 -0.26
C TYR A 142 -9.71 -4.53 1.16
N LEU A 143 -9.47 -3.51 1.99
CA LEU A 143 -9.08 -3.70 3.39
C LEU A 143 -10.11 -4.49 4.18
N ARG A 144 -11.41 -4.24 3.98
CA ARG A 144 -12.49 -4.97 4.65
C ARG A 144 -12.48 -6.46 4.30
N ARG A 145 -12.19 -6.82 3.05
CA ARG A 145 -12.11 -8.21 2.59
C ARG A 145 -10.87 -8.94 3.12
N LEU A 146 -9.82 -8.21 3.49
CA LEU A 146 -8.59 -8.76 4.06
C LEU A 146 -8.68 -9.12 5.56
N GLY A 147 -9.64 -8.55 6.31
CA GLY A 147 -9.90 -8.87 7.72
C GLY A 147 -10.45 -7.72 8.57
#